data_AF-A0A411Z313-F1
#
_entry.id   AF-A0A411Z313-F1
#
_cell.length_a   1.000
_cell.length_b   1.000
_cell.length_c   1.000
_cell.angle_alpha   90.00
_cell.angle_beta   90.00
_cell.angle_gamma   90.00
#
_symmetry.space_group_name_H-M   'P 1'
#
loop_
_entity.id
_entity.type
_entity.pdbx_description
1 polymer ?
#
loop_
_entity_poly.entity_id
_entity_poly.type
_entity_poly.pdbx_seq_one_letter_code
_entity_poly.pdbx_strand_id
1 'polypeptide(L)'
;MRWVVGMMAGPVLWAVLFAAVYALHGIGCAWGWTGVAAPFGSLHIVAMAGVWLAGLVLHVGILAAAPKGPAREARLHRMGAWIGLVASGLTLLPVLLTSTCG
;
A
#
# COMPACT_ATOMS: atom_id res chain seq x y z
N MET A 1 13.09 -22.70 0.43
CA MET A 1 12.35 -21.72 -0.40
C MET A 1 11.29 -20.92 0.37
N ARG A 2 10.64 -21.46 1.41
CA ARG A 2 9.63 -20.72 2.22
C ARG A 2 10.12 -19.36 2.73
N TRP A 3 11.41 -19.24 3.04
CA TRP A 3 11.96 -17.98 3.53
C TRP A 3 12.07 -16.87 2.46
N VAL A 4 12.24 -17.25 1.19
CA VAL A 4 12.26 -16.30 0.08
C VAL A 4 10.86 -15.70 -0.11
N VAL A 5 9.83 -16.54 -0.04
CA VAL A 5 8.42 -16.11 -0.12
C VAL A 5 8.08 -15.16 1.05
N GLY A 6 8.52 -15.49 2.27
CA GLY A 6 8.33 -14.62 3.44
C GLY A 6 9.02 -13.26 3.30
N MET A 7 10.23 -13.23 2.76
CA MET A 7 10.96 -11.98 2.47
C MET A 7 10.28 -11.13 1.39
N MET A 8 9.66 -11.74 0.38
CA MET A 8 8.99 -11.05 -0.72
C MET A 8 7.57 -10.58 -0.40
N ALA A 9 6.96 -11.04 0.69
CA ALA A 9 5.59 -10.67 1.05
C ALA A 9 5.38 -9.14 1.14
N GLY A 10 6.32 -8.41 1.75
CA GLY A 10 6.28 -6.96 1.81
C GLY A 10 6.35 -6.30 0.41
N PRO A 11 7.41 -6.52 -0.38
CA PRO A 11 7.51 -5.94 -1.73
C PRO A 11 6.37 -6.31 -2.67
N VAL A 12 5.86 -7.55 -2.61
CA VAL A 12 4.72 -7.98 -3.43
C VAL A 12 3.45 -7.24 -3.03
N LEU A 13 3.16 -7.12 -1.73
CA LEU A 13 2.00 -6.35 -1.28
C LEU A 13 2.11 -4.88 -1.69
N TRP A 14 3.30 -4.29 -1.59
CA TRP A 14 3.55 -2.93 -2.08
C TRP A 14 3.22 -2.81 -3.58
N ALA A 15 3.72 -3.72 -4.43
CA ALA A 15 3.48 -3.66 -5.87
C ALA A 15 1.98 -3.79 -6.21
N VAL A 16 1.27 -4.70 -5.54
CA VAL A 16 -0.19 -4.87 -5.69
C VAL A 16 -0.91 -3.60 -5.25
N LEU A 17 -0.56 -3.06 -4.09
CA LEU A 17 -1.18 -1.85 -3.55
C LEU A 17 -0.95 -0.64 -4.46
N PHE A 18 0.27 -0.50 -4.98
CA PHE A 18 0.64 0.57 -5.89
C PHE A 18 -0.19 0.51 -7.18
N ALA A 19 -0.27 -0.67 -7.79
CA ALA A 19 -1.09 -0.88 -8.98
C ALA A 19 -2.58 -0.61 -8.70
N ALA A 20 -3.10 -1.07 -7.56
CA ALA A 20 -4.50 -0.87 -7.20
C ALA A 20 -4.86 0.61 -7.01
N VAL A 21 -4.01 1.39 -6.33
CA VAL A 21 -4.24 2.83 -6.12
C VAL A 21 -4.19 3.59 -7.46
N TYR A 22 -3.21 3.29 -8.33
CA TYR A 22 -3.14 3.92 -9.64
C TYR A 22 -4.30 3.53 -10.57
N ALA A 23 -4.76 2.28 -10.51
CA ALA A 23 -5.95 1.86 -11.23
C ALA A 23 -7.19 2.63 -10.74
N LEU A 24 -7.35 2.77 -9.42
CA LEU A 24 -8.43 3.59 -8.84
C LEU A 24 -8.33 5.05 -9.26
N HIS A 25 -7.13 5.61 -9.34
CA HIS A 25 -6.92 6.97 -9.84
C HIS A 25 -7.46 7.13 -11.26
N GLY A 26 -7.12 6.19 -12.16
CA GLY A 26 -7.63 6.20 -13.54
C GLY A 26 -9.15 6.07 -13.62
N ILE A 27 -9.72 5.14 -12.84
CA ILE A 27 -11.17 4.92 -12.76
C ILE A 27 -11.87 6.18 -12.22
N GLY A 28 -11.35 6.78 -11.15
CA GLY A 28 -11.93 7.96 -10.53
C GLY A 28 -11.92 9.18 -11.45
N CYS A 29 -10.85 9.38 -12.22
CA CYS A 29 -10.83 10.42 -13.25
C CYS A 29 -11.80 10.13 -14.40
N ALA A 30 -11.88 8.90 -14.89
CA ALA A 30 -12.78 8.54 -15.99
C ALA A 30 -14.27 8.63 -15.60
N TRP A 31 -14.61 8.41 -14.33
CA TRP A 31 -16.00 8.41 -13.83
C TRP A 31 -16.38 9.69 -13.07
N GLY A 32 -15.52 10.72 -13.06
CA GLY A 32 -15.82 12.00 -12.44
C GLY A 32 -15.95 11.97 -10.92
N TRP A 33 -15.25 11.05 -10.24
CA TRP A 33 -15.32 10.90 -8.78
C TRP A 33 -14.82 12.12 -8.01
N THR A 34 -14.06 13.00 -8.65
CA THR A 34 -13.63 14.29 -8.09
C THR A 34 -14.79 15.23 -7.79
N GLY A 35 -15.91 15.11 -8.54
CA GLY A 35 -17.12 15.91 -8.32
C GLY A 35 -18.13 15.28 -7.36
N VAL A 36 -17.91 14.05 -6.91
CA VAL A 36 -18.81 13.34 -6.01
C VAL A 36 -18.37 13.58 -4.57
N ALA A 37 -19.22 14.21 -3.76
CA ALA A 37 -18.94 14.45 -2.35
C ALA A 37 -18.92 13.14 -1.53
N ALA A 38 -17.98 13.05 -0.61
CA ALA A 38 -17.82 11.95 0.36
C ALA A 38 -17.46 12.53 1.74
N PRO A 39 -17.60 11.76 2.85
CA PRO A 39 -17.42 12.28 4.21
C PRO A 39 -16.07 12.97 4.49
N PHE A 40 -15.02 12.62 3.74
CA PHE A 40 -13.66 13.16 3.92
C PHE A 40 -13.10 13.81 2.65
N GLY A 41 -13.95 14.39 1.79
CA GLY A 41 -13.54 15.08 0.57
C GLY A 41 -14.32 14.59 -0.65
N SER A 42 -13.64 14.32 -1.75
CA SER A 42 -14.25 13.68 -2.92
C SER A 42 -14.20 12.16 -2.82
N LEU A 43 -15.12 11.47 -3.49
CA LEU A 43 -15.12 10.01 -3.62
C LEU A 43 -13.76 9.53 -4.16
N HIS A 44 -13.12 10.30 -5.05
CA HIS A 44 -11.80 10.03 -5.61
C HIS A 44 -10.74 9.84 -4.53
N ILE A 45 -10.58 10.83 -3.66
CA ILE A 45 -9.58 10.79 -2.58
C ILE A 45 -9.95 9.73 -1.55
N VAL A 46 -11.22 9.64 -1.17
CA VAL A 46 -11.67 8.67 -0.16
C VAL A 46 -11.45 7.23 -0.60
N ALA A 47 -11.76 6.91 -1.86
CA ALA A 47 -11.56 5.56 -2.40
C ALA A 47 -10.08 5.18 -2.44
N MET A 48 -9.21 6.05 -2.96
CA MET A 48 -7.77 5.80 -3.01
C MET A 48 -7.15 5.70 -1.61
N ALA A 49 -7.52 6.62 -0.69
CA ALA A 49 -7.04 6.61 0.68
C ALA A 49 -7.51 5.36 1.43
N GLY A 50 -8.74 4.91 1.20
CA GLY A 50 -9.27 3.67 1.79
C GLY A 50 -8.45 2.45 1.39
N VAL A 51 -8.16 2.29 0.10
CA VAL A 51 -7.31 1.19 -0.40
C VAL A 51 -5.90 1.28 0.18
N TRP A 52 -5.30 2.48 0.19
CA TRP A 52 -3.97 2.70 0.75
C TRP A 52 -3.90 2.36 2.25
N LEU A 53 -4.82 2.86 3.06
CA LEU A 53 -4.88 2.59 4.49
C LEU A 53 -5.10 1.10 4.78
N ALA A 54 -5.97 0.42 4.03
CA ALA A 54 -6.15 -1.02 4.13
C ALA A 54 -4.84 -1.78 3.82
N GLY A 55 -4.11 -1.35 2.79
CA GLY A 55 -2.79 -1.88 2.46
C GLY A 55 -1.75 -1.68 3.58
N LEU A 56 -1.73 -0.51 4.22
CA LEU A 56 -0.84 -0.25 5.36
C LEU A 56 -1.16 -1.17 6.56
N VAL A 57 -2.45 -1.39 6.85
CA VAL A 57 -2.88 -2.34 7.89
C VAL A 57 -2.39 -3.76 7.57
N LEU A 58 -2.50 -4.20 6.31
CA LEU A 58 -1.98 -5.49 5.88
C LEU A 58 -0.46 -5.58 6.04
N HIS A 59 0.30 -4.53 5.70
CA HIS A 59 1.75 -4.49 5.94
C HIS A 59 2.11 -4.61 7.43
N VAL A 60 1.38 -3.91 8.30
CA VAL A 60 1.55 -4.04 9.76
C VAL A 60 1.27 -5.48 10.20
N GLY A 61 0.24 -6.13 9.64
CA GLY A 61 -0.05 -7.54 9.85
C GLY A 61 1.10 -8.46 9.45
N ILE A 62 1.68 -8.27 8.25
CA ILE A 62 2.85 -9.03 7.78
C ILE A 62 4.03 -8.85 8.73
N LEU A 63 4.31 -7.61 9.13
CA LEU A 63 5.42 -7.29 10.02
C LEU A 63 5.23 -7.89 11.43
N ALA A 64 3.99 -7.87 11.94
CA ALA A 64 3.64 -8.46 13.24
C ALA A 64 3.76 -10.00 13.23
N ALA A 65 3.39 -10.64 12.10
CA ALA A 65 3.49 -12.08 11.90
C ALA A 65 4.90 -12.57 11.53
N ALA A 66 5.82 -11.66 11.19
CA ALA A 66 7.16 -12.01 10.76
C ALA A 66 7.96 -12.68 11.92
N PRO A 67 8.73 -13.75 11.63
CA PRO A 67 9.55 -14.43 12.63
C PRO A 67 10.49 -13.46 13.35
N LYS A 68 10.63 -13.65 14.67
CA LYS A 68 11.55 -12.90 15.53
C LYS A 68 12.72 -13.81 15.93
N GLY A 69 13.92 -13.25 16.02
CA GLY A 69 15.11 -13.97 16.47
C GLY A 69 16.39 -13.46 15.82
N PRO A 70 17.56 -13.94 16.29
CA PRO A 70 18.86 -13.51 15.76
C PRO A 70 19.18 -14.12 14.39
N ALA A 71 18.47 -15.18 13.99
CA ALA A 71 18.70 -15.89 12.74
C ALA A 71 18.58 -14.96 11.51
N ARG A 72 19.49 -15.14 10.56
CA ARG A 72 19.55 -14.33 9.32
C ARG A 72 18.23 -14.34 8.56
N GLU A 73 17.58 -15.49 8.45
CA GLU A 73 16.30 -15.66 7.74
C GLU A 73 15.17 -14.83 8.38
N ALA A 74 15.06 -14.86 9.72
CA ALA A 74 14.09 -14.06 10.46
C ALA A 74 14.32 -12.55 10.25
N ARG A 75 15.59 -12.12 10.23
CA ARG A 75 15.97 -10.73 9.94
C ARG A 75 15.59 -10.33 8.52
N LEU A 76 15.85 -11.18 7.52
CA LEU A 76 15.50 -10.93 6.12
C LEU A 76 13.98 -10.82 5.93
N HIS A 77 13.17 -11.67 6.58
CA HIS A 77 11.71 -11.54 6.56
C HIS A 77 11.24 -10.18 7.08
N ARG A 78 11.76 -9.75 8.24
CA ARG A 78 11.39 -8.45 8.82
C ARG A 78 11.87 -7.28 7.96
N MET A 79 13.04 -7.38 7.35
CA MET A 79 13.52 -6.37 6.41
C MET A 79 12.61 -6.25 5.19
N GLY A 80 12.20 -7.37 4.59
CA GLY A 80 11.22 -7.38 3.50
C GLY A 80 9.89 -6.73 3.90
N ALA A 81 9.36 -7.09 5.07
CA ALA A 81 8.13 -6.49 5.60
C ALA A 81 8.26 -4.97 5.80
N TRP A 82 9.37 -4.51 6.38
CA TRP A 82 9.67 -3.08 6.56
C TRP A 82 9.83 -2.34 5.24
N ILE A 83 10.55 -2.92 4.27
CA ILE A 83 10.72 -2.33 2.93
C ILE A 83 9.35 -2.12 2.30
N GLY A 84 8.48 -3.12 2.32
CA GLY A 84 7.11 -2.99 1.79
C GLY A 84 6.31 -1.90 2.50
N LEU A 85 6.32 -1.88 3.84
CA LEU A 85 5.56 -0.90 4.62
C LEU A 85 6.02 0.54 4.34
N VAL A 86 7.33 0.77 4.38
CA VAL A 86 7.92 2.10 4.15
C VAL A 86 7.73 2.53 2.69
N ALA A 87 7.94 1.63 1.73
CA ALA A 87 7.69 1.91 0.32
C ALA A 87 6.22 2.29 0.08
N SER A 88 5.26 1.52 0.61
CA SER A 88 3.82 1.82 0.51
C SER A 88 3.45 3.15 1.16
N GLY A 89 4.05 3.47 2.31
CA GLY A 89 3.85 4.76 2.96
C GLY A 89 4.37 5.92 2.12
N LEU A 90 5.62 5.85 1.66
CA LEU A 90 6.30 6.99 1.02
C LEU A 90 5.97 7.17 -0.46
N THR A 91 5.74 6.08 -1.21
CA THR A 91 5.51 6.17 -2.67
C THR A 91 4.06 6.50 -3.03
N LEU A 92 3.09 6.17 -2.17
CA LEU A 92 1.67 6.43 -2.43
C LEU A 92 1.16 7.71 -1.76
N LEU A 93 1.88 8.22 -0.75
CA LEU A 93 1.49 9.48 -0.11
C LEU A 93 1.42 10.66 -1.11
N PRO A 94 2.40 10.89 -2.02
CA PRO A 94 2.28 11.95 -3.01
C PRO A 94 1.08 11.77 -3.93
N VAL A 95 0.79 10.52 -4.34
CA VAL A 95 -0.37 10.21 -5.19
C VAL A 95 -1.67 10.67 -4.52
N LEU A 96 -1.81 10.48 -3.21
CA LEU A 96 -3.01 10.91 -2.49
C LEU A 96 -3.08 12.43 -2.31
N LEU A 97 -1.95 13.11 -2.17
CA LEU A 97 -1.88 14.54 -1.85
C LEU A 97 -1.89 15.45 -3.08
N THR A 98 -1.32 14.99 -4.19
CA THR A 98 -1.14 15.80 -5.41
C THR A 98 -1.91 15.25 -6.60
N SER A 99 -2.78 14.26 -6.40
CA SER A 99 -3.66 13.76 -7.46
C SER A 99 -4.57 14.87 -7.98
N THR A 100 -4.56 15.02 -9.30
CA THR A 100 -5.49 15.86 -10.05
C THR A 100 -5.98 15.06 -11.24
N CYS A 101 -7.23 15.32 -11.65
CA CYS A 101 -7.76 14.84 -12.92
C CYS A 101 -7.76 16.03 -13.87
N GLY A 102 -7.06 15.89 -15.00
CA GLY A 102 -6.99 16.89 -16.08
C GLY A 102 -8.00 16.63 -17.18
#